data_AF-A0A2U1KI23-F1
#
_entry.id   AF-A0A2U1KI23-F1
#
_cell.length_a   1.000
_cell.length_b   1.000
_cell.length_c   1.000
_cell.angle_alpha   90.00
_cell.angle_beta   90.00
_cell.angle_gamma   90.00
#
_symmetry.space_group_name_H-M   'P 1'
#
loop_
_entity.id
_entity.type
_entity.pdbx_description
1 polymer ?
#
loop_
_entity_poly.entity_id
_entity_poly.type
_entity_poly.pdbx_seq_one_letter_code
_entity_poly.pdbx_strand_id
1 'polypeptide(L)'
;MFSKTKRVHAPAQNFQIHVPDSSSPLSIRLTMKEVYSEYGLLEPGEQYLIQFWQCSSPQGSKANGFNVTTEGQPFHIPQPSVYLEQYRQNCVDMGCCFVGQNTEVGTWLVGRAIQKRLADQGTIGVDGSHNQKLGLLVMPVLLDRGTHKETVGVIELVTLVPKTSYGEEFDRINNLLKNESLESGGMGKMIKFKYGKDNTMIKFPLYFSAKFKGLKINVADRIKTTTFSIGYIDTKDTKDIYRSISSDEDLNACIQKFKEATFITMVVKLTA
;
A
#
# COMPACT_ATOMS: atom_id res chain seq x y z
N MET A 1 32.03 -50.05 55.03
CA MET A 1 30.72 -49.36 55.12
C MET A 1 30.79 -48.06 54.35
N PHE A 2 29.86 -47.86 53.42
CA PHE A 2 29.78 -46.72 52.51
C PHE A 2 29.32 -45.45 53.23
N SER A 3 29.83 -44.29 52.81
CA SER A 3 29.00 -43.10 52.62
C SER A 3 29.58 -42.25 51.49
N LYS A 4 28.93 -42.31 50.32
CA LYS A 4 29.15 -41.39 49.20
C LYS A 4 28.24 -40.19 49.42
N THR A 5 28.83 -39.02 49.64
CA THR A 5 28.11 -37.74 49.76
C THR A 5 27.54 -37.35 48.41
N LYS A 6 26.21 -37.31 48.32
CA LYS A 6 25.44 -36.92 47.14
C LYS A 6 25.46 -35.39 47.03
N ARG A 7 26.18 -34.82 46.04
CA ARG A 7 26.02 -33.40 45.68
C ARG A 7 24.65 -33.20 45.04
N VAL A 8 23.82 -32.39 45.68
CA VAL A 8 22.55 -31.91 45.11
C VAL A 8 22.91 -30.78 44.16
N HIS A 9 22.78 -31.02 42.86
CA HIS A 9 22.79 -29.96 41.85
C HIS A 9 21.46 -29.20 41.95
N ALA A 10 21.52 -27.93 42.32
CA ALA A 10 20.41 -27.00 42.12
C ALA A 10 20.15 -26.85 40.60
N PRO A 11 18.89 -26.94 40.13
CA PRO A 11 18.60 -26.74 38.72
C PRO A 11 18.83 -25.27 38.37
N ALA A 12 19.66 -25.04 37.36
CA ALA A 12 19.80 -23.73 36.74
C ALA A 12 18.44 -23.32 36.17
N GLN A 13 17.81 -22.30 36.76
CA GLN A 13 16.68 -21.63 36.14
C GLN A 13 17.21 -20.89 34.92
N ASN A 14 17.06 -21.51 33.75
CA ASN A 14 17.21 -20.82 32.48
C ASN A 14 16.12 -19.75 32.39
N PHE A 15 16.47 -18.51 32.76
CA PHE A 15 15.74 -17.34 32.31
C PHE A 15 15.92 -17.24 30.78
N GLN A 16 15.04 -17.90 30.03
CA GLN A 16 14.84 -17.54 28.64
C GLN A 16 14.24 -16.13 28.63
N ILE A 17 15.09 -15.14 28.37
CA ILE A 17 14.64 -13.82 27.95
C ILE A 17 13.93 -14.06 26.62
N HIS A 18 12.60 -14.09 26.66
CA HIS A 18 11.78 -14.15 25.47
C HIS A 18 11.99 -12.82 24.76
N VAL A 19 12.88 -12.80 23.77
CA VAL A 19 12.93 -11.69 22.81
C VAL A 19 11.53 -11.63 22.21
N PRO A 20 10.82 -10.49 22.29
CA PRO A 20 9.52 -10.35 21.67
C PRO A 20 9.66 -10.73 20.20
N ASP A 21 8.77 -11.58 19.71
CA ASP A 21 8.69 -11.86 18.29
C ASP A 21 8.47 -10.52 17.58
N SER A 22 9.46 -10.08 16.80
CA SER A 22 9.45 -8.81 16.07
C SER A 22 8.29 -8.74 15.07
N SER A 23 7.66 -9.88 14.79
CA SER A 23 6.48 -10.00 13.96
C SER A 23 5.15 -10.01 14.72
N SER A 24 5.19 -9.93 16.05
CA SER A 24 3.96 -9.86 16.85
C SER A 24 3.19 -8.56 16.57
N PRO A 25 1.85 -8.59 16.63
CA PRO A 25 1.01 -7.39 16.55
C PRO A 25 1.45 -6.26 17.49
N LEU A 26 1.97 -6.60 18.67
CA LEU A 26 2.48 -5.64 19.64
C LEU A 26 3.79 -5.02 19.17
N SER A 27 4.72 -5.81 18.62
CA SER A 27 5.98 -5.30 18.07
C SER A 27 5.72 -4.32 16.93
N ILE A 28 4.89 -4.71 15.94
CA ILE A 28 4.53 -3.82 14.82
C ILE A 28 3.90 -2.53 15.34
N ARG A 29 3.04 -2.61 16.38
CA ARG A 29 2.43 -1.43 17.00
C ARG A 29 3.46 -0.50 17.66
N LEU A 30 4.52 -1.04 18.28
CA LEU A 30 5.60 -0.24 18.85
C LEU A 30 6.45 0.40 17.75
N THR A 31 6.82 -0.38 16.74
CA THR A 31 7.53 0.09 15.56
C THR A 31 6.81 1.25 14.86
N MET A 32 5.49 1.18 14.71
CA MET A 32 4.74 2.30 14.11
C MET A 32 4.78 3.57 14.96
N LYS A 33 4.87 3.47 16.30
CA LYS A 33 5.06 4.64 17.16
C LYS A 33 6.43 5.27 16.94
N GLU A 34 7.46 4.45 16.78
CA GLU A 34 8.83 4.90 16.49
C GLU A 34 8.89 5.62 15.14
N VAL A 35 8.33 5.01 14.08
CA VAL A 35 8.19 5.62 12.75
C VAL A 35 7.51 6.99 12.85
N TYR A 36 6.43 7.14 13.63
CA TYR A 36 5.73 8.41 13.75
C TYR A 36 6.50 9.45 14.55
N SER A 37 7.28 9.02 15.55
CA SER A 37 8.14 9.92 16.32
C SER A 37 9.28 10.49 15.48
N GLU A 38 9.81 9.70 14.54
CA GLU A 38 10.92 10.11 13.67
C GLU A 38 10.47 10.87 12.42
N TYR A 39 9.22 10.68 11.97
CA TYR A 39 8.72 11.30 10.75
C TYR A 39 8.81 12.84 10.75
N GLY A 40 8.57 13.48 11.91
CA GLY A 40 8.74 14.92 12.08
C GLY A 40 7.85 15.79 11.19
N LEU A 41 7.98 17.12 11.28
CA LEU A 41 7.13 18.06 10.54
C LEU A 41 7.43 18.03 9.03
N LEU A 42 6.38 17.92 8.22
CA LEU A 42 6.44 17.96 6.76
C LEU A 42 6.97 19.31 6.26
N GLU A 43 6.37 20.38 6.76
CA GLU A 43 6.77 21.79 6.64
C GLU A 43 6.27 22.56 7.88
N PRO A 44 6.89 23.69 8.27
CA PRO A 44 6.38 24.53 9.36
C PRO A 44 4.93 24.94 9.10
N GLY A 45 4.02 24.53 9.98
CA GLY A 45 2.59 24.88 9.90
C GLY A 45 1.70 23.90 9.13
N GLU A 46 2.26 22.84 8.52
CA GLU A 46 1.43 21.81 7.90
C GLU A 46 0.74 20.94 8.96
N GLN A 47 -0.58 20.85 8.88
CA GLN A 47 -1.38 19.98 9.74
C GLN A 47 -1.63 18.64 9.06
N TYR A 48 -1.27 17.56 9.76
CA TYR A 48 -1.45 16.21 9.27
C TYR A 48 -1.84 15.23 10.39
N LEU A 49 -2.49 14.14 9.98
CA LEU A 49 -2.70 12.93 10.75
C LEU A 49 -1.91 11.82 10.07
N ILE A 50 -1.09 11.11 10.83
CA ILE A 50 -0.54 9.82 10.38
C ILE A 50 -1.12 8.73 11.29
N GLN A 51 -1.68 7.68 10.71
CA GLN A 51 -2.33 6.60 11.46
C GLN A 51 -2.06 5.22 10.86
N PHE A 52 -2.15 4.19 11.71
CA PHE A 52 -1.96 2.81 11.32
C PHE A 52 -3.30 2.07 11.23
N TRP A 53 -3.44 1.30 10.15
CA TRP A 53 -4.48 0.30 9.95
C TRP A 53 -3.87 -1.08 10.09
N GLN A 54 -4.16 -1.78 11.18
CA GLN A 54 -3.66 -3.12 11.38
C GLN A 54 -4.42 -4.10 10.50
N CYS A 55 -3.67 -4.98 9.82
CA CYS A 55 -4.22 -6.13 9.12
C CYS A 55 -4.10 -7.36 10.00
N SER A 56 -5.17 -8.14 10.10
CA SER A 56 -5.19 -9.44 10.76
C SER A 56 -5.83 -10.47 9.85
N SER A 57 -5.29 -11.70 9.85
CA SER A 57 -5.93 -12.80 9.12
C SER A 57 -7.27 -13.14 9.78
N PRO A 58 -8.35 -13.34 9.02
CA PRO A 58 -9.62 -13.73 9.59
C PRO A 58 -9.50 -15.13 10.20
N GLN A 59 -9.72 -15.23 11.51
CA GLN A 59 -9.64 -16.51 12.21
C GLN A 59 -10.60 -17.53 11.58
N GLY A 60 -10.11 -18.74 11.31
CA GLY A 60 -10.93 -19.88 10.89
C GLY A 60 -11.50 -19.81 9.47
N SER A 61 -11.14 -18.82 8.65
CA SER A 61 -11.67 -18.69 7.29
C SER A 61 -10.69 -19.17 6.21
N LYS A 62 -11.21 -19.79 5.15
CA LYS A 62 -10.48 -20.00 3.87
C LYS A 62 -10.40 -18.70 3.04
N ALA A 63 -10.74 -17.55 3.62
CA ALA A 63 -10.90 -16.31 2.87
C ALA A 63 -9.53 -15.66 2.61
N ASN A 64 -9.22 -15.42 1.33
CA ASN A 64 -8.05 -14.68 0.90
C ASN A 64 -8.27 -13.17 1.13
N GLY A 65 -8.05 -12.70 2.35
CA GLY A 65 -8.22 -11.30 2.74
C GLY A 65 -7.75 -10.98 4.15
N PHE A 66 -8.00 -9.75 4.59
CA PHE A 66 -7.63 -9.23 5.90
C PHE A 66 -8.82 -8.58 6.60
N ASN A 67 -8.90 -8.76 7.91
CA ASN A 67 -9.64 -7.86 8.79
C ASN A 67 -8.77 -6.64 9.07
N VAL A 68 -9.31 -5.46 8.83
CA VAL A 68 -8.60 -4.19 8.85
C VAL A 68 -9.25 -3.29 9.88
N THR A 69 -8.48 -2.85 10.86
CA THR A 69 -8.96 -1.92 11.88
C THR A 69 -7.90 -0.89 12.24
N THR A 70 -8.37 0.29 12.60
CA THR A 70 -7.54 1.33 13.19
C THR A 70 -7.86 1.55 14.67
N GLU A 71 -8.87 0.86 15.22
CA GLU A 71 -9.20 0.91 16.64
C GLU A 71 -8.01 0.42 17.48
N GLY A 72 -7.66 1.20 18.52
CA GLY A 72 -6.51 0.92 19.38
C GLY A 72 -5.14 1.06 18.71
N GLN A 73 -5.08 1.39 17.41
CA GLN A 73 -3.82 1.49 16.67
C GLN A 73 -3.14 2.86 16.87
N PRO A 74 -1.80 2.93 16.70
CA PRO A 74 -1.05 4.17 16.80
C PRO A 74 -1.55 5.19 15.78
N PHE A 75 -1.55 6.44 16.19
CA PHE A 75 -1.72 7.60 15.33
C PHE A 75 -0.97 8.78 15.94
N HIS A 76 -0.68 9.77 15.12
CA HIS A 76 -0.05 11.02 15.54
C HIS A 76 -0.67 12.20 14.80
N ILE A 77 -1.04 13.22 15.57
CA ILE A 77 -1.47 14.54 15.09
C ILE A 77 -0.54 15.54 15.80
N PRO A 78 0.46 16.14 15.11
CA PRO A 78 1.46 16.96 15.78
C PRO A 78 0.91 18.25 16.39
N GLN A 79 -0.19 18.77 15.84
CA GLN A 79 -0.83 20.00 16.27
C GLN A 79 -2.34 19.77 16.42
N PRO A 80 -3.00 20.31 17.47
CA PRO A 80 -4.43 20.15 17.66
C PRO A 80 -5.21 20.58 16.41
N SER A 81 -6.11 19.71 15.96
CA SER A 81 -6.91 19.94 14.76
C SER A 81 -8.22 19.18 14.84
N VAL A 82 -9.31 19.90 15.10
CA VAL A 82 -10.67 19.33 15.22
C VAL A 82 -11.04 18.52 13.97
N TYR A 83 -10.61 18.98 12.78
CA TYR A 83 -10.89 18.29 11.52
C TYR A 83 -10.18 16.94 11.42
N LEU A 84 -8.89 16.88 11.81
CA LEU A 84 -8.13 15.63 11.77
C LEU A 84 -8.54 14.66 12.88
N GLU A 85 -8.90 15.19 14.05
CA GLU A 85 -9.49 14.42 15.15
C GLU A 85 -10.85 13.82 14.74
N GLN A 86 -11.71 14.60 14.10
CA GLN A 86 -12.98 14.10 13.59
C GLN A 86 -12.79 13.07 12.47
N TYR A 87 -11.84 13.31 11.56
CA TYR A 87 -11.47 12.33 10.53
C TYR A 87 -11.02 11.01 11.17
N ARG A 88 -10.12 11.08 12.16
CA ARG A 88 -9.65 9.93 12.92
C ARG A 88 -10.80 9.19 13.59
N GLN A 89 -11.72 9.91 14.24
CA GLN A 89 -12.87 9.31 14.91
C GLN A 89 -13.77 8.58 13.92
N ASN A 90 -14.06 9.17 12.75
CA ASN A 90 -14.83 8.51 11.70
C ASN A 90 -14.16 7.21 11.22
N CYS A 91 -12.82 7.18 11.14
CA CYS A 91 -12.07 5.96 10.81
C CYS A 91 -12.20 4.88 11.90
N VAL A 92 -12.26 5.26 13.18
CA VAL A 92 -12.51 4.34 14.30
C VAL A 92 -13.95 3.83 14.27
N ASP A 93 -14.92 4.72 14.04
CA ASP A 93 -16.35 4.39 14.03
C ASP A 93 -16.75 3.47 12.88
N MET A 94 -15.99 3.48 11.78
CA MET A 94 -16.11 2.50 10.69
C MET A 94 -15.83 1.07 11.17
N GLY A 95 -15.09 0.91 12.28
CA GLY A 95 -14.80 -0.37 12.91
C GLY A 95 -13.91 -1.28 12.05
N CYS A 96 -14.04 -2.58 12.29
CA CYS A 96 -13.28 -3.61 11.58
C CYS A 96 -13.92 -3.92 10.22
N CYS A 97 -13.17 -3.71 9.14
CA CYS A 97 -13.61 -3.98 7.77
C CYS A 97 -12.87 -5.17 7.17
N PHE A 98 -13.56 -6.05 6.45
CA PHE A 98 -12.93 -7.15 5.72
C PHE A 98 -12.53 -6.72 4.29
N VAL A 99 -11.27 -6.92 3.94
CA VAL A 99 -10.71 -6.62 2.61
C VAL A 99 -10.12 -7.90 2.00
N GLY A 100 -10.88 -8.54 1.12
CA GLY A 100 -10.43 -9.64 0.28
C GLY A 100 -10.08 -9.20 -1.14
N GLN A 101 -9.56 -10.13 -1.95
CA GLN A 101 -9.14 -9.84 -3.34
C GLN A 101 -10.25 -9.28 -4.24
N ASN A 102 -11.50 -9.64 -3.96
CA ASN A 102 -12.68 -9.23 -4.74
C ASN A 102 -13.59 -8.24 -3.99
N THR A 103 -13.18 -7.76 -2.81
CA THR A 103 -13.96 -6.78 -2.06
C THR A 103 -14.06 -5.47 -2.85
N GLU A 104 -15.26 -4.90 -2.95
CA GLU A 104 -15.44 -3.59 -3.57
C GLU A 104 -14.97 -2.51 -2.59
N VAL A 105 -13.74 -2.03 -2.78
CA VAL A 105 -13.12 -1.01 -1.93
C VAL A 105 -13.36 0.43 -2.43
N GLY A 106 -13.91 0.59 -3.65
CA GLY A 106 -14.25 1.91 -4.21
C GLY A 106 -13.15 2.97 -4.05
N THR A 107 -13.53 4.12 -3.50
CA THR A 107 -12.63 5.26 -3.23
C THR A 107 -11.78 5.09 -1.96
N TRP A 108 -11.98 4.03 -1.16
CA TRP A 108 -11.22 3.78 0.07
C TRP A 108 -9.78 3.34 -0.23
N LEU A 109 -8.85 4.29 -0.11
CA LEU A 109 -7.44 4.12 -0.45
C LEU A 109 -6.76 3.00 0.34
N VAL A 110 -7.01 2.89 1.64
CA VAL A 110 -6.45 1.83 2.50
C VAL A 110 -6.83 0.44 1.98
N GLY A 111 -8.11 0.22 1.66
CA GLY A 111 -8.58 -1.02 1.05
C GLY A 111 -7.90 -1.33 -0.29
N ARG A 112 -7.68 -0.31 -1.13
CA ARG A 112 -6.93 -0.45 -2.39
C ARG A 112 -5.46 -0.83 -2.15
N ALA A 113 -4.81 -0.20 -1.17
CA ALA A 113 -3.41 -0.47 -0.83
C ALA A 113 -3.23 -1.93 -0.35
N ILE A 114 -4.17 -2.45 0.44
CA ILE A 114 -4.18 -3.84 0.90
C ILE A 114 -4.33 -4.81 -0.28
N GLN A 115 -5.34 -4.61 -1.14
CA GLN A 115 -5.60 -5.49 -2.27
C GLN A 115 -4.46 -5.54 -3.28
N LYS A 116 -3.83 -4.40 -3.53
CA LYS A 116 -2.79 -4.27 -4.57
C LYS A 116 -1.38 -4.44 -4.05
N ARG A 117 -1.20 -4.29 -2.72
CA ARG A 117 0.12 -4.24 -2.07
C ARG A 117 1.02 -3.17 -2.69
N LEU A 118 0.42 -2.04 -3.05
CA LEU A 118 1.08 -0.85 -3.61
C LEU A 118 0.69 0.37 -2.79
N ALA A 119 1.61 1.32 -2.66
CA ALA A 119 1.26 2.63 -2.16
C ALA A 119 0.39 3.38 -3.18
N ASP A 120 -0.57 4.14 -2.67
CA ASP A 120 -1.53 4.91 -3.45
C ASP A 120 -1.73 6.29 -2.79
N GLN A 121 -2.24 7.27 -3.53
CA GLN A 121 -2.39 8.64 -3.06
C GLN A 121 -3.66 9.29 -3.58
N GLY A 122 -4.23 10.20 -2.77
CA GLY A 122 -5.30 11.11 -3.13
C GLY A 122 -4.78 12.55 -3.09
N THR A 123 -4.73 13.20 -4.25
CA THR A 123 -4.05 14.49 -4.48
C THR A 123 -5.01 15.49 -5.14
N ILE A 124 -4.60 16.75 -5.27
CA ILE A 124 -5.29 17.69 -6.18
C ILE A 124 -5.06 17.26 -7.63
N GLY A 125 -6.12 17.26 -8.44
CA GLY A 125 -6.04 17.05 -9.89
C GLY A 125 -5.30 18.19 -10.57
N VAL A 126 -4.52 17.88 -11.61
CA VAL A 126 -3.66 18.84 -12.34
C VAL A 126 -4.48 19.97 -13.00
N ASP A 127 -5.77 19.75 -13.24
CA ASP A 127 -6.71 20.69 -13.84
C ASP A 127 -7.70 21.32 -12.82
N GLY A 128 -7.52 21.06 -11.52
CA GLY A 128 -8.44 21.51 -10.47
C GLY A 128 -9.82 20.84 -10.52
N SER A 129 -10.06 19.87 -11.42
CA SER A 129 -11.36 19.20 -11.58
C SER A 129 -11.66 18.17 -10.49
N HIS A 130 -10.73 17.95 -9.56
CA HIS A 130 -10.82 16.92 -8.53
C HIS A 130 -11.02 17.55 -7.16
N ASN A 131 -12.23 17.40 -6.63
CA ASN A 131 -12.67 17.86 -5.30
C ASN A 131 -12.12 16.99 -4.16
N GLN A 132 -10.86 16.56 -4.24
CA GLN A 132 -10.20 15.90 -3.13
C GLN A 132 -10.07 16.93 -2.00
N LYS A 133 -10.87 16.78 -0.94
CA LYS A 133 -10.88 17.73 0.19
C LYS A 133 -9.69 17.57 1.13
N LEU A 134 -9.15 16.35 1.20
CA LEU A 134 -8.02 15.98 2.05
C LEU A 134 -6.94 15.32 1.22
N GLY A 135 -5.70 15.69 1.50
CA GLY A 135 -4.54 14.98 1.02
C GLY A 135 -4.41 13.61 1.63
N LEU A 136 -4.14 12.59 0.83
CA LEU A 136 -4.01 11.22 1.30
C LEU A 136 -2.78 10.55 0.68
N LEU A 137 -1.99 9.88 1.51
CA LEU A 137 -1.00 8.89 1.11
C LEU A 137 -1.24 7.62 1.92
N VAL A 138 -1.36 6.48 1.24
CA VAL A 138 -1.47 5.17 1.89
C VAL A 138 -0.32 4.27 1.48
N MET A 139 0.27 3.59 2.45
CA MET A 139 1.46 2.75 2.26
C MET A 139 1.24 1.39 2.93
N PRO A 140 1.16 0.28 2.18
CA PRO A 140 1.06 -1.04 2.79
C PRO A 140 2.37 -1.35 3.51
N VAL A 141 2.26 -1.76 4.78
CA VAL A 141 3.41 -2.18 5.59
C VAL A 141 3.60 -3.68 5.38
N LEU A 142 4.77 -4.03 4.87
CA LEU A 142 5.15 -5.37 4.49
C LEU A 142 6.26 -5.88 5.41
N LEU A 143 6.04 -7.06 5.98
CA LEU A 143 7.04 -7.79 6.74
C LEU A 143 7.67 -8.87 5.85
N ASP A 144 9.00 -8.91 5.77
CA ASP A 144 9.70 -9.96 5.05
C ASP A 144 9.76 -11.25 5.87
N ARG A 145 9.21 -12.35 5.30
CA ARG A 145 9.27 -13.72 5.85
C ARG A 145 10.25 -14.58 5.06
N GLY A 146 11.16 -13.96 4.32
CA GLY A 146 12.19 -14.59 3.47
C GLY A 146 11.64 -15.12 2.15
N THR A 147 10.66 -16.03 2.20
CA THR A 147 10.06 -16.63 0.99
C THR A 147 8.91 -15.82 0.42
N HIS A 148 8.32 -14.95 1.24
CA HIS A 148 7.22 -14.09 0.86
C HIS A 148 7.20 -12.86 1.78
N LYS A 149 6.54 -11.82 1.30
CA LYS A 149 6.22 -10.65 2.12
C LYS A 149 4.81 -10.83 2.66
N GLU A 150 4.62 -10.60 3.95
CA GLU A 150 3.32 -10.56 4.63
C GLU A 150 2.84 -9.10 4.73
N THR A 151 1.55 -8.85 4.51
CA THR A 151 0.97 -7.51 4.75
C THR A 151 0.51 -7.44 6.20
N VAL A 152 1.16 -6.60 7.02
CA VAL A 152 0.85 -6.46 8.46
C VAL A 152 -0.03 -5.24 8.75
N GLY A 153 -0.14 -4.31 7.80
CA GLY A 153 -1.02 -3.16 7.91
C GLY A 153 -0.87 -2.15 6.79
N VAL A 154 -1.40 -0.96 7.01
CA VAL A 154 -1.27 0.20 6.12
C VAL A 154 -1.01 1.44 6.98
N ILE A 155 0.00 2.21 6.62
CA ILE A 155 0.15 3.59 7.10
C ILE A 155 -0.71 4.49 6.21
N GLU A 156 -1.51 5.35 6.83
CA GLU A 156 -2.26 6.40 6.16
C GLU A 156 -1.81 7.76 6.69
N LEU A 157 -1.33 8.61 5.79
CA LEU A 157 -1.03 10.01 6.02
C LEU A 157 -2.14 10.86 5.40
N VAL A 158 -2.69 11.76 6.21
CA VAL A 158 -3.80 12.66 5.87
C VAL A 158 -3.35 14.09 6.08
N THR A 159 -3.51 14.95 5.07
CA THR A 159 -3.23 16.40 5.20
C THR A 159 -4.51 17.20 4.91
N LEU A 160 -4.67 18.34 5.58
CA LEU A 160 -5.84 19.20 5.36
C LEU A 160 -5.86 19.86 3.98
N VAL A 161 -4.68 20.10 3.42
CA VAL A 161 -4.51 20.62 2.07
C VAL A 161 -3.89 19.52 1.22
N PRO A 162 -4.57 19.01 0.19
CA PRO A 162 -3.99 18.02 -0.70
C PRO A 162 -2.82 18.61 -1.49
N LYS A 163 -1.75 17.82 -1.66
CA LYS A 163 -0.60 18.17 -2.51
C LYS A 163 -0.82 17.66 -3.94
N THR A 164 0.01 18.10 -4.88
CA THR A 164 0.04 17.55 -6.24
C THR A 164 0.63 16.14 -6.28
N SER A 165 1.51 15.83 -5.32
CA SER A 165 2.17 14.54 -5.13
C SER A 165 2.57 14.37 -3.67
N TYR A 166 2.59 13.11 -3.21
CA TYR A 166 3.11 12.68 -1.91
C TYR A 166 4.39 11.84 -2.03
N GLY A 167 5.17 12.05 -3.10
CA GLY A 167 6.37 11.26 -3.38
C GLY A 167 7.46 11.43 -2.34
N GLU A 168 7.66 12.65 -1.83
CA GLU A 168 8.68 12.91 -0.81
C GLU A 168 8.30 12.29 0.54
N GLU A 169 7.02 12.38 0.90
CA GLU A 169 6.44 11.74 2.10
C GLU A 169 6.56 10.23 2.02
N PHE A 170 6.27 9.66 0.85
CA PHE A 170 6.46 8.23 0.59
C PHE A 170 7.92 7.83 0.83
N ASP A 171 8.88 8.54 0.24
CA ASP A 171 10.30 8.20 0.39
C ASP A 171 10.77 8.31 1.84
N ARG A 172 10.34 9.35 2.57
CA ARG A 172 10.65 9.51 4.01
C ARG A 172 10.09 8.36 4.83
N ILE A 173 8.79 8.09 4.77
CA ILE A 173 8.16 7.00 5.54
C ILE A 173 8.77 5.65 5.14
N ASN A 174 9.02 5.42 3.86
CA ASN A 174 9.61 4.18 3.37
C ASN A 174 11.04 3.96 3.90
N ASN A 175 11.83 5.01 4.07
CA ASN A 175 13.16 4.90 4.67
C ASN A 175 13.07 4.61 6.18
N LEU A 176 12.12 5.20 6.89
CA LEU A 176 11.87 4.88 8.31
C LEU A 176 11.43 3.42 8.49
N LEU A 177 10.53 2.93 7.63
CA LEU A 177 10.14 1.51 7.63
C LEU A 177 11.33 0.58 7.42
N LYS A 178 12.25 0.92 6.51
CA LYS A 178 13.46 0.11 6.25
C LYS A 178 14.39 0.05 7.46
N ASN A 179 14.53 1.13 8.21
CA ASN A 179 15.31 1.14 9.45
C ASN A 179 14.76 0.12 10.45
N GLU A 180 13.45 -0.11 10.40
CA GLU A 180 12.72 -1.07 11.22
C GLU A 180 12.56 -2.45 10.57
N SER A 181 13.33 -2.75 9.52
CA SER A 181 13.25 -4.02 8.77
C SER A 181 11.86 -4.31 8.16
N LEU A 182 11.09 -3.26 7.90
CA LEU A 182 9.82 -3.30 7.19
C LEU A 182 9.98 -2.69 5.79
N GLU A 183 9.03 -2.98 4.92
CA GLU A 183 9.00 -2.40 3.58
C GLU A 183 7.62 -1.85 3.22
N SER A 184 7.57 -0.98 2.22
CA SER A 184 6.32 -0.64 1.53
C SER A 184 6.36 -1.07 0.07
N GLY A 185 5.18 -1.40 -0.46
CA GLY A 185 4.98 -1.47 -1.90
C GLY A 185 5.25 -0.11 -2.55
N GLY A 186 5.87 -0.10 -3.73
CA GLY A 186 6.14 1.15 -4.46
C GLY A 186 4.88 1.92 -4.83
N MET A 187 4.99 3.23 -5.04
CA MET A 187 3.87 4.04 -5.51
C MET A 187 3.50 3.68 -6.94
N GLY A 188 2.24 3.28 -7.16
CA GLY A 188 1.81 2.86 -8.48
C GLY A 188 0.35 2.46 -8.59
N LYS A 189 -0.01 1.95 -9.76
CA LYS A 189 -1.32 1.36 -10.04
C LYS A 189 -1.16 -0.08 -10.50
N MET A 190 -2.18 -0.88 -10.23
CA MET A 190 -2.25 -2.22 -10.79
C MET A 190 -2.80 -2.13 -12.22
N ILE A 191 -2.01 -2.56 -13.20
CA ILE A 191 -2.50 -2.73 -14.57
C ILE A 191 -3.31 -4.02 -14.63
N LYS A 192 -4.38 -3.97 -15.40
CA LYS A 192 -5.13 -5.11 -15.89
C LYS A 192 -5.10 -5.05 -17.41
N PHE A 193 -4.52 -6.03 -18.10
CA PHE A 193 -4.65 -6.07 -19.56
C PHE A 193 -5.23 -7.38 -20.05
N LYS A 194 -6.05 -7.25 -21.10
CA LYS A 194 -6.67 -8.37 -21.83
C LYS A 194 -5.73 -8.81 -22.93
N TYR A 195 -5.52 -10.11 -23.04
CA TYR A 195 -4.69 -10.71 -24.08
C TYR A 195 -5.28 -12.02 -24.62
N GLY A 196 -5.10 -12.25 -25.92
CA GLY A 196 -5.54 -13.47 -26.60
C GLY A 196 -7.04 -13.54 -26.91
N LYS A 197 -7.45 -14.60 -27.63
CA LYS A 197 -8.86 -14.87 -27.97
C LYS A 197 -9.74 -15.15 -26.74
N ASP A 198 -9.12 -15.66 -25.68
CA ASP A 198 -9.81 -16.04 -24.44
C ASP A 198 -9.94 -14.86 -23.44
N ASN A 199 -9.54 -13.64 -23.83
CA ASN A 199 -9.52 -12.47 -22.95
C ASN A 199 -8.80 -12.72 -21.62
N THR A 200 -7.69 -13.46 -21.65
CA THR A 200 -6.91 -13.75 -20.45
C THR A 200 -6.47 -12.44 -19.79
N MET A 201 -6.80 -12.30 -18.51
CA MET A 201 -6.52 -11.10 -17.73
C MET A 201 -5.20 -11.25 -17.00
N ILE A 202 -4.21 -10.47 -17.41
CA ILE A 202 -2.92 -10.40 -16.74
C ILE A 202 -2.87 -9.14 -15.88
N LYS A 203 -2.45 -9.29 -14.62
CA LYS A 203 -2.32 -8.18 -13.66
C LYS A 203 -0.88 -8.03 -13.20
N PHE A 204 -0.39 -6.80 -13.15
CA PHE A 204 0.92 -6.50 -12.59
C PHE A 204 1.03 -5.02 -12.19
N PRO A 205 1.92 -4.67 -11.24
CA PRO A 205 2.09 -3.29 -10.81
C PRO A 205 2.77 -2.44 -11.90
N LEU A 206 2.30 -1.20 -12.03
CA LEU A 206 2.92 -0.11 -12.78
C LEU A 206 3.25 1.01 -11.80
N TYR A 207 4.53 1.20 -11.55
CA TYR A 207 5.00 2.29 -10.70
C TYR A 207 4.84 3.63 -11.41
N PHE A 208 4.60 4.70 -10.65
CA PHE A 208 4.47 6.05 -11.22
C PHE A 208 5.74 6.55 -11.90
N SER A 209 6.91 6.00 -11.52
CA SER A 209 8.20 6.26 -12.15
C SER A 209 8.48 5.38 -13.38
N ALA A 210 7.57 4.50 -13.77
CA ALA A 210 7.79 3.56 -14.86
C ALA A 210 7.98 4.28 -16.20
N LYS A 211 8.91 3.78 -16.99
CA LYS A 211 9.17 4.23 -18.36
C LYS A 211 8.52 3.31 -19.38
N PHE A 212 8.18 3.85 -20.56
CA PHE A 212 7.50 3.11 -21.62
C PHE A 212 8.30 1.87 -22.04
N LYS A 213 9.63 1.98 -22.16
CA LYS A 213 10.52 0.84 -22.43
C LYS A 213 10.37 -0.27 -21.38
N GLY A 214 10.32 0.09 -20.10
CA GLY A 214 10.16 -0.86 -18.99
C GLY A 214 8.78 -1.51 -18.98
N LEU A 215 7.73 -0.76 -19.29
CA LEU A 215 6.39 -1.30 -19.50
C LEU A 215 6.38 -2.32 -20.65
N LYS A 216 6.99 -1.98 -21.79
CA LYS A 216 7.06 -2.87 -22.96
C LYS A 216 7.78 -4.18 -22.64
N ILE A 217 8.92 -4.13 -21.93
CA ILE A 217 9.62 -5.34 -21.48
C ILE A 217 8.72 -6.20 -20.58
N ASN A 218 8.09 -5.59 -19.57
CA ASN A 218 7.19 -6.30 -18.65
C ASN A 218 6.01 -6.98 -19.35
N VAL A 219 5.43 -6.32 -20.34
CA VAL A 219 4.34 -6.89 -21.14
C VAL A 219 4.88 -8.04 -21.99
N ALA A 220 5.98 -7.83 -22.72
CA ALA A 220 6.61 -8.82 -23.59
C ALA A 220 6.93 -10.12 -22.85
N ASP A 221 7.50 -10.02 -21.65
CA ASP A 221 7.85 -11.17 -20.82
C ASP A 221 6.64 -12.01 -20.41
N ARG A 222 5.45 -11.39 -20.31
CA ARG A 222 4.21 -12.04 -19.88
C ARG A 222 3.45 -12.66 -21.05
N ILE A 223 3.42 -11.98 -22.19
CA ILE A 223 2.74 -12.47 -23.40
C ILE A 223 3.65 -13.31 -24.32
N LYS A 224 4.94 -13.40 -23.98
CA LYS A 224 5.97 -14.14 -24.73
C LYS A 224 6.09 -13.71 -26.19
N THR A 225 5.94 -12.41 -26.46
CA THR A 225 6.16 -11.81 -27.78
C THR A 225 6.74 -10.41 -27.67
N THR A 226 7.50 -9.99 -28.68
CA THR A 226 8.11 -8.65 -28.79
C THR A 226 7.34 -7.70 -29.71
N THR A 227 6.39 -8.24 -30.49
CA THR A 227 5.72 -7.55 -31.59
C THR A 227 4.26 -7.30 -31.22
N PHE A 228 4.03 -6.16 -30.59
CA PHE A 228 2.71 -5.74 -30.11
C PHE A 228 2.65 -4.22 -29.93
N SER A 229 1.43 -3.70 -29.83
CA SER A 229 1.13 -2.34 -29.39
C SER A 229 0.36 -2.36 -28.06
N ILE A 230 0.59 -1.32 -27.25
CA ILE A 230 -0.09 -1.11 -25.97
C ILE A 230 -0.97 0.13 -26.11
N GLY A 231 -2.16 0.09 -25.53
CA GLY A 231 -3.02 1.25 -25.40
C GLY A 231 -4.01 1.11 -24.26
N TYR A 232 -4.92 2.06 -24.17
CA TYR A 232 -6.08 2.01 -23.26
C TYR A 232 -7.34 2.48 -23.99
N ILE A 233 -8.50 2.14 -23.45
CA ILE A 233 -9.78 2.64 -23.96
C ILE A 233 -10.15 3.88 -23.17
N ASP A 234 -10.31 5.01 -23.87
CA ASP A 234 -10.84 6.24 -23.34
C ASP A 234 -12.34 6.31 -23.61
N THR A 235 -13.14 6.13 -22.57
CA THR A 235 -14.59 6.32 -22.60
C THR A 235 -14.89 7.81 -22.37
N LYS A 236 -14.82 8.59 -23.45
CA LYS A 236 -15.41 9.95 -23.48
C LYS A 236 -16.61 9.93 -24.41
N ASP A 237 -17.74 10.45 -23.93
CA ASP A 237 -18.91 10.82 -24.74
C ASP A 237 -19.39 9.73 -25.71
N THR A 238 -19.80 8.58 -25.18
CA THR A 238 -20.51 7.47 -25.87
C THR A 238 -19.70 6.64 -26.88
N LYS A 239 -18.40 6.89 -27.09
CA LYS A 239 -17.55 6.05 -27.94
C LYS A 239 -16.27 5.62 -27.24
N ASP A 240 -15.97 4.33 -27.33
CA ASP A 240 -14.71 3.74 -26.88
C ASP A 240 -13.58 4.13 -27.84
N ILE A 241 -12.74 5.09 -27.45
CA ILE A 241 -11.61 5.53 -28.26
C ILE A 241 -10.35 4.81 -27.78
N TYR A 242 -9.74 4.00 -28.65
CA TYR A 242 -8.43 3.43 -28.38
C TYR A 242 -7.35 4.51 -28.42
N ARG A 243 -6.62 4.68 -27.32
CA ARG A 243 -5.46 5.56 -27.19
C ARG A 243 -4.20 4.71 -27.14
N SER A 244 -3.33 4.85 -28.14
CA SER A 244 -2.04 4.16 -28.17
C SER A 244 -1.09 4.78 -27.13
N ILE A 245 -0.27 3.94 -26.50
CA ILE A 245 0.86 4.38 -25.67
C ILE A 245 2.13 4.06 -26.46
N SER A 246 2.85 5.09 -26.89
CA SER A 246 4.04 4.97 -27.73
C SER A 246 5.28 5.66 -27.17
N SER A 247 5.11 6.50 -26.14
CA SER A 247 6.20 7.21 -25.47
C SER A 247 6.02 7.29 -23.96
N ASP A 248 7.01 7.85 -23.25
CA ASP A 248 6.92 8.14 -21.82
C ASP A 248 5.82 9.17 -21.52
N GLU A 249 5.63 10.16 -22.41
CA GLU A 249 4.60 11.19 -22.28
C GLU A 249 3.20 10.58 -22.36
N ASP A 250 2.97 9.66 -23.31
CA ASP A 250 1.69 8.94 -23.44
C ASP A 250 1.40 8.09 -22.18
N LEU A 251 2.44 7.42 -21.66
CA LEU A 251 2.33 6.60 -20.46
C LEU A 251 1.99 7.45 -19.23
N ASN A 252 2.66 8.58 -19.07
CA ASN A 252 2.38 9.53 -17.99
C ASN A 252 0.97 10.08 -18.10
N ALA A 253 0.51 10.46 -19.30
CA ALA A 253 -0.86 10.91 -19.52
C ALA A 253 -1.89 9.83 -19.16
N CYS A 254 -1.61 8.56 -19.50
CA CYS A 254 -2.45 7.42 -19.12
C CYS A 254 -2.52 7.27 -17.58
N ILE A 255 -1.38 7.30 -16.88
CA ILE A 255 -1.32 7.18 -15.42
C ILE A 255 -2.12 8.31 -14.75
N GLN A 256 -1.95 9.55 -15.19
CA GLN A 256 -2.67 10.69 -14.62
C GLN A 256 -4.17 10.60 -14.87
N LYS A 257 -4.60 10.17 -16.07
CA LYS A 257 -6.01 9.99 -16.40
C LYS A 257 -6.70 8.98 -15.48
N PHE A 258 -6.01 7.90 -15.12
CA PHE A 258 -6.55 6.82 -14.29
C PHE A 258 -6.08 6.90 -12.83
N LYS A 259 -5.70 8.09 -12.35
CA LYS A 259 -5.18 8.28 -10.99
C LYS A 259 -6.16 7.81 -9.91
N GLU A 260 -7.46 8.02 -10.08
CA GLU A 260 -8.49 7.56 -9.12
C GLU A 260 -8.98 6.13 -9.36
N ALA A 261 -8.59 5.51 -10.48
CA ALA A 261 -9.05 4.17 -10.81
C ALA A 261 -8.38 3.12 -9.91
N THR A 262 -9.16 2.10 -9.53
CA THR A 262 -8.60 0.93 -8.84
C THR A 262 -7.61 0.18 -9.75
N PHE A 263 -7.87 0.14 -11.06
CA PHE A 263 -7.00 -0.49 -12.02
C PHE A 263 -6.90 0.35 -13.28
N ILE A 264 -5.74 0.34 -13.93
CA ILE A 264 -5.62 0.83 -15.29
C ILE A 264 -5.91 -0.35 -16.21
N THR A 265 -6.98 -0.25 -16.99
CA THR A 265 -7.31 -1.28 -17.98
C THR A 265 -6.58 -0.96 -19.28
N MET A 266 -5.56 -1.75 -19.60
CA MET A 266 -4.80 -1.63 -20.84
C MET A 266 -5.25 -2.70 -21.85
N VAL A 267 -5.02 -2.41 -23.12
CA VAL A 267 -5.27 -3.30 -24.25
C VAL A 267 -3.95 -3.56 -24.95
N VAL A 268 -3.65 -4.84 -25.18
CA VAL A 268 -2.49 -5.27 -25.96
C VAL A 268 -2.97 -5.84 -27.27
N LYS A 269 -2.50 -5.28 -28.39
CA LYS A 269 -2.80 -5.80 -29.73
C LYS A 269 -1.54 -6.38 -30.33
N LEU A 270 -1.60 -7.66 -30.71
CA LEU A 270 -0.56 -8.29 -31.50
C LEU A 270 -0.49 -7.60 -32.86
N THR A 271 0.71 -7.19 -33.24
CA THR A 271 0.98 -6.73 -34.60
C THR A 271 1.33 -7.97 -35.43
N ALA A 272 0.65 -8.11 -36.57
CA ALA A 272 0.92 -9.18 -37.54
C ALA A 272 2.32 -9.05 -38.15
#